data_AF-A0A060ZWH1-F1
#
_entry.id   AF-A0A060ZWH1-F1
#
_cell.length_a   1.000
_cell.length_b   1.000
_cell.length_c   1.000
_cell.angle_alpha   90.00
_cell.angle_beta   90.00
_cell.angle_gamma   90.00
#
_symmetry.space_group_name_H-M   'P 1'
#
loop_
_entity.id
_entity.type
_entity.pdbx_description
1 polymer ?
#
loop_
_entity_poly.entity_id
_entity_poly.type
_entity_poly.pdbx_seq_one_letter_code
_entity_poly.pdbx_strand_id
1 'polypeptide(L)'
;MMGLKRMLEKLGVAKTHLELKKMMSDVVGGAARDTFCYTDFLNMMLGKRNSILRLILMFEEKGKDQEPKESGPPQRKTFSDLP
;
A
#
# COMPACT_ATOMS: atom_id res chain seq x y z
N MET A 1 7.98 -1.66 -5.13
CA MET A 1 8.56 -2.48 -4.03
C MET A 1 9.15 -1.68 -2.85
N MET A 2 10.12 -0.76 -3.05
CA MET A 2 10.79 -0.01 -1.96
C MET A 2 9.85 0.77 -1.02
N GLY A 3 8.77 1.35 -1.55
CA GLY A 3 7.79 2.08 -0.74
C GLY A 3 7.12 1.21 0.32
N LEU A 4 6.74 -0.03 -0.03
CA LEU A 4 6.15 -0.99 0.90
C LEU A 4 7.17 -1.40 1.99
N LYS A 5 8.42 -1.65 1.61
CA LYS A 5 9.50 -1.98 2.55
C LYS A 5 9.67 -0.89 3.61
N ARG A 6 9.85 0.36 3.18
CA ARG A 6 10.04 1.51 4.07
C ARG A 6 8.83 1.75 4.97
N MET A 7 7.62 1.54 4.45
CA MET A 7 6.40 1.61 5.26
C MET A 7 6.46 0.57 6.38
N LEU A 8 6.63 -0.70 6.04
CA LEU A 8 6.64 -1.80 7.02
C LEU A 8 7.75 -1.66 8.06
N GLU A 9 8.93 -1.17 7.68
CA GLU A 9 10.01 -0.83 8.62
C GLU A 9 9.58 0.26 9.62
N LYS A 10 8.89 1.31 9.16
CA LYS A 10 8.36 2.38 10.04
C LYS A 10 7.30 1.87 11.01
N LEU A 11 6.56 0.83 10.62
CA LEU A 11 5.56 0.17 11.47
C LEU A 11 6.19 -0.87 12.43
N GLY A 12 7.52 -1.05 12.40
CA GLY A 12 8.22 -2.06 13.21
C GLY A 12 8.03 -3.50 12.70
N VAL A 13 7.41 -3.69 11.54
CA VAL A 13 7.14 -5.00 10.92
C VAL A 13 8.09 -5.21 9.74
N ALA A 14 9.41 -5.13 9.96
CA ALA A 14 10.39 -5.29 8.90
C ALA A 14 10.26 -6.67 8.22
N LYS A 15 10.36 -6.69 6.89
CA LYS A 15 10.19 -7.90 6.06
C LYS A 15 11.34 -8.10 5.08
N THR A 16 11.67 -9.36 4.83
CA THR A 16 12.66 -9.75 3.81
C THR A 16 12.14 -9.47 2.41
N HIS A 17 13.05 -9.37 1.43
CA HIS A 17 12.67 -9.13 0.04
C HIS A 17 11.72 -10.21 -0.51
N LEU A 18 11.90 -11.47 -0.12
CA LEU A 18 11.04 -12.58 -0.54
C LEU A 18 9.64 -12.49 0.07
N GLU A 19 9.54 -12.15 1.36
CA GLU A 19 8.24 -11.93 2.00
C GLU A 19 7.48 -10.78 1.35
N LEU A 20 8.18 -9.69 1.02
CA LEU A 20 7.60 -8.57 0.28
C LEU A 20 7.05 -9.01 -1.09
N LYS A 21 7.81 -9.81 -1.86
CA LYS A 21 7.31 -10.34 -3.15
C LYS A 21 6.06 -11.19 -2.99
N LYS A 22 6.04 -12.08 -2.00
CA LYS A 22 4.87 -12.92 -1.71
C LYS A 22 3.65 -12.07 -1.35
N MET A 23 3.81 -11.12 -0.43
CA MET A 23 2.73 -10.20 -0.04
C MET A 23 2.18 -9.41 -1.23
N MET A 24 3.03 -8.95 -2.15
CA MET A 24 2.59 -8.23 -3.34
C MET A 24 1.88 -9.13 -4.34
N SER A 25 2.37 -10.36 -4.53
CA SER A 25 1.73 -11.37 -5.37
C SER A 25 0.33 -11.73 -4.87
N ASP A 26 0.14 -11.81 -3.54
CA ASP A 26 -1.17 -12.10 -2.93
C ASP A 26 -2.19 -10.99 -3.20
N VAL A 27 -1.74 -9.73 -3.21
CA VAL A 27 -2.59 -8.56 -3.47
C VAL A 27 -3.02 -8.49 -4.93
N VAL A 28 -2.08 -8.66 -5.85
CA VAL A 28 -2.32 -8.53 -7.30
C VAL A 28 -2.96 -9.82 -7.87
N GLY A 29 -2.83 -10.95 -7.18
CA GLY A 29 -3.35 -12.25 -7.63
C GLY A 29 -2.52 -12.87 -8.77
N GLY A 30 -1.24 -12.52 -8.88
CA GLY A 30 -0.35 -13.03 -9.93
C GLY A 30 1.13 -12.76 -9.66
N ALA A 31 1.99 -13.67 -10.11
CA ALA A 31 3.42 -13.71 -9.76
C ALA A 31 4.32 -12.67 -10.45
N ALA A 32 3.79 -11.87 -11.39
CA ALA A 32 4.61 -11.09 -12.33
C ALA A 32 4.71 -9.58 -12.02
N ARG A 33 4.11 -9.09 -10.93
CA ARG A 33 4.07 -7.65 -10.62
C ARG A 33 4.75 -7.31 -9.30
N ASP A 34 5.83 -6.51 -9.40
CA ASP A 34 6.57 -5.95 -8.25
C ASP A 34 5.97 -4.60 -7.75
N THR A 35 4.76 -4.26 -8.20
CA THR A 35 3.94 -3.10 -7.82
C THR A 35 2.46 -3.46 -7.79
N PHE A 36 1.69 -2.76 -6.96
CA PHE A 36 0.23 -2.82 -6.96
C PHE A 36 -0.32 -1.39 -6.97
N CYS A 37 -1.46 -1.18 -7.61
CA CYS A 37 -2.09 0.12 -7.71
C CYS A 37 -3.12 0.34 -6.59
N TYR A 38 -3.67 1.56 -6.52
CA TYR A 38 -4.68 1.89 -5.52
C TYR A 38 -5.93 1.00 -5.64
N THR A 39 -6.33 0.62 -6.85
CA THR A 39 -7.45 -0.30 -7.06
C THR A 39 -7.17 -1.68 -6.48
N ASP A 40 -5.94 -2.21 -6.64
CA ASP A 40 -5.53 -3.48 -6.04
C ASP A 40 -5.56 -3.41 -4.51
N PHE A 41 -5.12 -2.27 -3.96
CA PHE A 41 -5.19 -2.00 -2.52
C PHE A 41 -6.64 -1.98 -2.01
N LEU A 42 -7.55 -1.31 -2.71
CA LEU A 42 -8.97 -1.30 -2.35
C LEU A 42 -9.58 -2.69 -2.43
N ASN A 43 -9.27 -3.45 -3.48
CA ASN A 43 -9.72 -4.83 -3.63
C ASN A 43 -9.17 -5.73 -2.52
N MET A 44 -7.95 -5.50 -2.05
CA MET A 44 -7.38 -6.20 -0.90
C MET A 44 -8.12 -5.84 0.40
N MET A 45 -8.40 -4.56 0.64
CA MET A 45 -9.01 -4.09 1.89
C MET A 45 -10.49 -4.44 2.00
N LEU A 46 -11.25 -4.27 0.92
CA LEU A 46 -12.71 -4.42 0.89
C LEU A 46 -13.14 -5.80 0.37
N GLY A 47 -12.25 -6.52 -0.29
CA GLY A 47 -12.55 -7.82 -0.87
C GLY A 47 -12.60 -8.96 0.15
N LYS A 48 -12.95 -10.15 -0.36
CA LYS A 48 -13.08 -11.38 0.44
C LYS A 48 -11.73 -12.11 0.65
N ARG A 49 -10.69 -11.78 -0.12
CA ARG A 49 -9.38 -12.41 0.01
C ARG A 49 -8.66 -11.86 1.24
N ASN A 50 -8.10 -12.76 2.03
CA ASN A 50 -7.29 -12.39 3.17
C ASN A 50 -5.83 -12.21 2.72
N SER A 51 -5.20 -11.11 3.12
CA SER A 51 -3.79 -10.86 2.85
C SER A 51 -3.08 -10.47 4.15
N ILE A 52 -1.80 -10.85 4.27
CA ILE A 52 -0.97 -10.48 5.42
C ILE A 52 -0.87 -8.96 5.53
N LEU A 53 -0.78 -8.26 4.40
CA LEU A 53 -0.71 -6.80 4.37
C LEU A 53 -1.98 -6.15 4.93
N ARG A 54 -3.17 -6.70 4.65
CA ARG A 54 -4.43 -6.21 5.23
C ARG A 54 -4.44 -6.34 6.74
N LEU A 55 -4.00 -7.50 7.27
CA LEU A 55 -3.93 -7.71 8.71
C LEU A 55 -3.04 -6.65 9.37
N ILE A 56 -1.81 -6.47 8.87
CA ILE A 56 -0.86 -5.48 9.41
C ILE A 56 -1.50 -4.08 9.47
N LEU A 57 -2.18 -3.67 8.39
CA LEU A 57 -2.78 -2.33 8.31
C LEU A 57 -4.00 -2.17 9.24
N MET A 58 -4.87 -3.19 9.32
CA MET A 58 -6.04 -3.17 10.21
C MET A 58 -5.67 -3.17 11.70
N PHE A 59 -4.55 -3.81 12.07
CA PHE A 59 -4.05 -3.79 13.44
C PHE A 59 -3.32 -2.49 13.80
N GLU A 60 -2.75 -1.79 12.82
CA GLU A 60 -2.12 -0.47 12.99
C GLU A 60 -3.14 0.67 13.17
N GLU A 61 -4.25 0.67 12.43
CA GLU A 61 -5.30 1.71 12.54
C GLU A 61 -5.96 1.77 13.92
N LYS A 62 -5.98 0.65 14.66
CA LYS A 62 -6.46 0.64 16.05
C LYS A 62 -5.58 1.42 17.03
N GLY A 63 -4.38 1.84 16.62
CA GLY A 63 -3.43 2.56 17.47
C GLY A 63 -3.29 4.05 17.20
N LYS A 64 -3.91 4.59 16.13
CA LYS A 64 -3.74 6.01 15.74
C LYS A 64 -5.01 6.58 15.11
N ASP A 65 -5.75 7.36 15.88
CA ASP A 65 -6.73 8.31 15.32
C ASP A 65 -5.98 9.34 14.46
N GLN A 66 -6.09 9.23 13.13
CA GLN A 66 -5.58 10.26 12.22
C GLN A 66 -6.73 11.22 11.88
N GLU A 67 -6.54 12.50 12.19
CA GLU A 67 -7.42 13.56 11.68
C GLU A 67 -7.45 13.54 10.15
N PRO A 68 -8.64 13.68 9.53
CA PRO A 68 -8.77 13.70 8.09
C PRO A 68 -8.03 14.94 7.54
N LYS A 69 -6.98 14.71 6.74
CA LYS A 69 -6.32 15.78 5.98
C LYS A 69 -7.28 16.36 4.95
N GLU A 70 -7.21 17.67 4.74
CA GLU A 70 -7.98 18.38 3.72
C GLU A 70 -7.86 17.66 2.37
N SER A 71 -9.01 17.23 1.86
CA SER A 71 -9.12 16.43 0.64
C SER A 71 -9.40 17.32 -0.57
N GLY A 72 -8.53 17.25 -1.56
CA GLY A 72 -8.76 17.75 -2.91
C GLY A 72 -7.85 17.01 -3.90
N PRO A 73 -8.32 16.67 -5.12
CA PRO A 73 -7.45 16.08 -6.11
C PRO A 73 -6.31 17.06 -6.43
N PRO A 74 -5.04 16.61 -6.47
CA PRO A 74 -3.93 17.47 -6.83
C PRO A 74 -4.18 18.07 -8.22
N GLN A 75 -3.77 19.34 -8.40
CA GLN A 75 -3.94 20.04 -9.67
C GLN A 75 -3.25 19.26 -10.80
N ARG A 76 -3.90 19.20 -11.96
CA ARG A 76 -3.30 18.56 -13.14
C ARG A 76 -2.07 19.35 -13.55
N LYS A 77 -0.93 18.66 -13.64
CA LYS A 77 0.30 19.23 -14.20
C LYS A 77 0.04 19.62 -15.65
N THR A 78 0.47 20.82 -16.01
CA THR A 78 0.37 21.41 -17.34
C THR A 78 1.75 21.46 -18.00
N PHE A 79 1.79 21.81 -19.29
CA PHE A 79 3.06 21.98 -20.00
C PHE A 79 3.97 23.05 -19.36
N SER A 80 3.39 23.98 -18.60
CA SER A 80 4.12 24.99 -17.82
C SER A 80 4.90 24.42 -16.62
N ASP A 81 4.61 23.17 -16.22
CA ASP A 81 5.26 22.48 -15.11
C ASP A 81 6.43 21.58 -15.58
N LEU A 82 6.79 21.63 -16.86
CA LEU A 82 7.95 20.93 -17.42
C LEU A 82 9.21 21.84 -17.30
N PRO A 83 10.38 21.28 -16.97
CA PRO A 83 11.64 22.02 -16.87
C PRO A 83 12.18 22.49 -18.24
#